data_AF-A0AA38IBN7-F1
#
_entry.id   AF-A0AA38IBN7-F1
#
_cell.length_a   1.000
_cell.length_b   1.000
_cell.length_c   1.000
_cell.angle_alpha   90.00
_cell.angle_beta   90.00
_cell.angle_gamma   90.00
#
_symmetry.space_group_name_H-M   'P 1'
#
loop_
_entity.id
_entity.type
_entity.pdbx_description
1 polymer ?
#
loop_
_entity_poly.entity_id
_entity_poly.type
_entity_poly.pdbx_seq_one_letter_code
_entity_poly.pdbx_strand_id
1 'polypeptide(L)'
;MSNCTYCGKKGRNNDCVTCDICRKLVHTDCSGLSRMEIECIRSNSRKIHYYCDKCDIVATINKLKSELDVLKSELEVMKNNQGNVARSDNDNLSAEELITEVEERNRRAYNLILFNLSESDKETDVKRNENDTSRAGQTIFSGEHEKI
;
A
#
# COMPACT_ATOMS: atom_id res chain seq x y z
N MET A 1 -3.84 50.25 22.78
CA MET A 1 -5.09 49.72 22.18
C MET A 1 -4.77 49.28 20.78
N SER A 2 -4.84 47.97 20.51
CA SER A 2 -4.50 47.42 19.20
C SER A 2 -5.74 47.39 18.29
N ASN A 3 -5.56 47.58 17.00
CA ASN A 3 -6.65 47.59 16.02
C ASN A 3 -6.98 46.18 15.55
N CYS A 4 -8.25 45.92 15.23
CA CYS A 4 -8.66 44.68 14.60
C CYS A 4 -8.02 44.54 13.22
N THR A 5 -7.51 43.34 12.92
CA THR A 5 -6.80 43.04 11.67
C THR A 5 -7.68 43.15 10.43
N TYR A 6 -9.00 42.99 10.57
CA TYR A 6 -9.94 42.97 9.45
C TYR A 6 -10.56 44.35 9.18
N CYS A 7 -11.09 44.99 10.22
CA CYS A 7 -11.83 46.24 10.04
C CYS A 7 -11.04 47.49 10.42
N GLY A 8 -9.81 47.35 10.94
CA GLY A 8 -8.94 48.47 11.31
C GLY A 8 -9.41 49.32 12.50
N LYS A 9 -10.59 49.04 13.05
CA LYS A 9 -11.16 49.76 14.20
C LYS A 9 -10.53 49.28 15.51
N LYS A 10 -10.51 50.16 16.51
CA LYS A 10 -10.07 49.83 17.88
C LYS A 10 -11.04 48.84 18.50
N GLY A 11 -10.51 47.73 19.02
CA GLY A 11 -11.27 46.76 19.79
C GLY A 11 -11.02 46.89 21.29
N ARG A 12 -12.04 46.58 22.10
CA ARG A 12 -11.84 46.27 23.52
C ARG A 12 -11.42 44.80 23.63
N ASN A 13 -10.60 44.47 24.63
CA ASN A 13 -10.11 43.09 24.81
C ASN A 13 -11.24 42.06 24.94
N ASN A 14 -12.37 42.43 25.55
CA ASN A 14 -13.54 41.54 25.73
C ASN A 14 -14.33 41.25 24.44
N ASP A 15 -14.08 41.98 23.36
CA ASP A 15 -14.76 41.82 22.08
C ASP A 15 -13.81 41.30 21.00
N CYS A 16 -12.62 40.85 21.41
CA CYS A 16 -11.59 40.35 20.50
C CYS A 16 -11.20 38.91 20.85
N VAL A 17 -10.68 38.24 19.84
CA VAL A 17 -9.87 37.03 19.93
C VAL A 17 -8.48 37.34 19.35
N THR A 18 -7.48 36.58 19.78
CA THR A 18 -6.09 36.81 19.38
C THR A 18 -5.62 35.64 18.54
N CYS A 19 -5.07 35.90 17.35
CA CYS A 19 -4.46 34.86 16.54
C CYS A 19 -3.24 34.25 17.26
N ASP A 20 -3.16 32.93 17.33
CA ASP A 20 -2.08 32.22 18.01
C ASP A 20 -0.71 32.34 17.33
N ILE A 21 -0.71 32.60 16.02
CA ILE A 21 0.51 32.74 15.21
C ILE A 21 1.01 34.19 15.23
N CYS A 22 0.21 35.14 14.71
CA CYS A 22 0.67 36.52 14.56
C CYS A 22 0.38 37.42 15.78
N ARG A 23 -0.32 36.91 16.80
CA ARG A 23 -0.72 37.64 18.02
C ARG A 23 -1.54 38.91 17.79
N LYS A 24 -2.08 39.10 16.57
CA LYS A 24 -2.94 40.25 16.26
C LYS A 24 -4.37 40.00 16.75
N LEU A 25 -5.04 41.10 17.13
CA LEU A 25 -6.43 41.10 17.55
C LEU A 25 -7.37 41.03 16.34
N VAL A 26 -8.45 40.30 16.53
CA VAL A 26 -9.58 40.18 15.61
C VAL A 26 -10.84 40.33 16.44
N HIS A 27 -11.77 41.20 16.04
CA HIS A 27 -13.07 41.26 16.74
C HIS A 27 -13.78 39.92 16.61
N THR A 28 -14.52 39.53 17.64
CA THR A 28 -15.39 38.34 17.60
C THR A 28 -16.26 38.34 16.34
N ASP A 29 -16.89 39.48 16.05
CA ASP A 29 -17.78 39.64 14.89
C ASP A 29 -17.03 39.66 13.54
N CYS A 30 -15.73 39.99 13.55
CA CYS A 30 -14.90 39.95 12.35
C CYS A 30 -14.22 38.59 12.14
N SER A 31 -14.22 37.71 13.14
CA SER A 31 -13.53 36.42 13.09
C SER A 31 -14.32 35.34 12.37
N GLY A 32 -15.63 35.54 12.17
CA GLY A 32 -16.53 34.52 11.63
C GLY A 32 -16.82 33.37 12.60
N LEU A 33 -16.33 33.44 13.84
CA LEU A 33 -16.56 32.43 14.87
C LEU A 33 -17.94 32.58 15.50
N SER A 34 -18.58 31.45 15.79
CA SER A 34 -19.76 31.40 16.65
C SER A 34 -19.41 31.75 18.10
N ARG A 35 -20.44 32.11 18.87
CA ARG A 35 -20.30 32.41 20.31
C ARG A 35 -19.67 31.25 21.09
N MET A 36 -20.04 30.01 20.76
CA MET A 36 -19.55 28.82 21.44
C MET A 36 -18.06 28.58 21.14
N GLU A 37 -17.64 28.79 19.89
CA GLU A 37 -16.21 28.71 19.52
C GLU A 37 -15.38 29.79 20.22
N ILE A 38 -15.90 31.01 20.33
CA ILE A 38 -15.24 32.11 21.07
C ILE A 38 -15.04 31.72 22.54
N GLU A 39 -16.05 31.13 23.19
CA GLU A 39 -15.95 30.65 24.57
C GLU A 39 -14.88 29.56 24.70
N CYS A 40 -14.81 28.61 23.77
CA CYS A 40 -13.76 27.60 23.76
C CYS A 40 -12.35 28.20 23.56
N ILE A 41 -12.20 29.21 22.70
CA ILE A 41 -10.91 29.89 22.43
C ILE A 41 -10.47 30.78 23.61
N ARG A 42 -11.42 31.27 24.42
CA ARG A 42 -11.10 32.07 25.61
C ARG A 42 -10.73 31.24 26.84
N SER A 43 -10.97 29.94 26.81
CA SER A 43 -10.60 29.05 27.91
C SER A 43 -9.07 28.96 28.06
N ASN A 44 -8.57 29.14 29.28
CA ASN A 44 -7.13 29.06 29.59
C ASN A 44 -6.54 27.65 29.40
N SER A 45 -7.38 26.61 29.36
CA SER A 45 -6.96 25.21 29.17
C SER A 45 -7.32 24.67 27.78
N ARG A 46 -7.45 25.55 26.78
CA ARG A 46 -7.87 25.14 25.44
C ARG A 46 -6.82 24.28 24.75
N LYS A 47 -7.31 23.26 24.04
CA LYS A 47 -6.53 22.45 23.09
C LYS A 47 -6.67 22.93 21.64
N ILE A 48 -7.58 23.87 21.41
CA ILE A 48 -7.87 24.41 20.08
C ILE A 48 -7.09 25.71 19.86
N HIS A 49 -6.64 25.93 18.63
CA HIS A 49 -5.95 27.15 18.21
C HIS A 49 -6.82 27.98 17.28
N TYR A 50 -6.69 29.30 17.37
CA TYR A 50 -7.33 30.24 16.47
C TYR A 50 -6.29 30.92 15.59
N TYR A 51 -6.48 30.84 14.28
CA TYR A 51 -5.66 31.52 13.29
C TYR A 51 -6.53 32.51 12.51
N CYS A 52 -6.02 33.72 12.27
CA CYS A 52 -6.67 34.59 11.30
C CYS A 52 -6.43 34.04 9.88
N ASP A 53 -7.26 34.40 8.91
CA ASP A 53 -7.25 33.77 7.56
C ASP A 53 -5.86 33.78 6.92
N LYS A 54 -5.09 34.87 7.12
CA LYS A 54 -3.72 34.96 6.60
C LYS A 54 -2.81 33.89 7.19
N CYS A 55 -2.90 33.65 8.49
CA CYS A 55 -2.10 32.65 9.19
C CYS A 55 -2.65 31.24 8.98
N ASP A 56 -3.97 31.10 8.81
CA ASP A 56 -4.63 29.82 8.54
C ASP A 56 -4.24 29.25 7.17
N ILE A 57 -4.17 30.11 6.15
CA ILE A 57 -3.64 29.76 4.82
C ILE A 57 -2.20 29.24 4.94
N VAL A 58 -1.34 29.92 5.70
CA VAL A 58 0.06 29.50 5.88
C VAL A 58 0.14 28.16 6.61
N ALA A 59 -0.64 27.97 7.68
CA ALA A 59 -0.70 26.71 8.41
C ALA A 59 -1.16 25.55 7.51
N THR A 60 -2.19 25.80 6.69
CA THR A 60 -2.74 24.84 5.73
C THR A 60 -1.72 24.48 4.64
N ILE A 61 -1.03 25.47 4.07
CA ILE A 61 0.03 25.24 3.07
C ILE A 61 1.16 24.41 3.64
N ASN A 62 1.60 24.69 4.87
CA ASN A 62 2.67 23.92 5.52
C ASN A 62 2.25 22.46 5.77
N LYS A 63 1.00 22.24 6.18
CA LYS A 63 0.45 20.89 6.34
C LYS A 63 0.43 20.14 5.00
N LEU A 64 -0.12 20.76 3.96
CA LEU A 64 -0.15 20.16 2.61
C LEU A 64 1.26 19.85 2.09
N LYS A 65 2.24 20.73 2.33
CA LYS A 65 3.63 20.50 1.97
C LYS A 65 4.20 19.26 2.68
N SER A 66 3.94 19.12 3.99
CA SER A 66 4.39 17.96 4.74
C SER A 66 3.78 16.65 4.24
N GLU A 67 2.48 16.65 3.91
CA GLU A 67 1.79 15.49 3.35
C GLU A 67 2.34 15.15 1.95
N LEU A 68 2.64 16.14 1.12
CA LEU A 68 3.29 15.95 -0.19
C LEU A 68 4.70 15.36 -0.06
N ASP A 69 5.48 15.80 0.93
CA ASP A 69 6.83 15.29 1.14
C ASP A 69 6.79 13.82 1.61
N VAL A 70 5.83 13.46 2.46
CA VAL A 70 5.57 12.06 2.85
C VAL A 70 5.19 11.23 1.62
N LEU A 71 4.21 11.67 0.83
CA LEU A 71 3.78 10.94 -0.38
C LEU A 71 4.92 10.77 -1.39
N LYS A 72 5.76 11.78 -1.58
CA LYS A 72 6.96 11.66 -2.42
C LYS A 72 7.91 10.61 -1.89
N SER A 73 8.14 10.59 -0.57
CA SER A 73 9.03 9.59 0.04
C SER A 73 8.48 8.16 -0.14
N GLU A 74 7.18 7.97 0.02
CA GLU A 74 6.52 6.68 -0.19
C GLU A 74 6.61 6.24 -1.67
N LEU A 75 6.42 7.15 -2.62
CA LEU A 75 6.58 6.87 -4.04
C LEU A 75 8.01 6.46 -4.39
N GLU A 76 9.03 7.12 -3.83
CA GLU A 76 10.42 6.75 -4.06
C GLU A 76 10.76 5.39 -3.45
N VAL A 77 10.24 5.07 -2.27
CA VAL A 77 10.34 3.71 -1.69
C VAL A 77 9.70 2.67 -2.60
N MET A 78 8.48 2.93 -3.09
CA MET A 78 7.77 2.01 -3.99
C MET A 78 8.54 1.78 -5.31
N LYS A 79 9.05 2.84 -5.95
CA LYS A 79 9.88 2.73 -7.16
C LYS A 79 11.15 1.93 -6.92
N ASN A 80 11.84 2.19 -5.80
CA ASN A 80 13.06 1.46 -5.46
C ASN A 80 12.79 -0.02 -5.18
N ASN A 81 11.63 -0.34 -4.59
CA ASN A 81 11.21 -1.72 -4.37
C ASN A 81 10.89 -2.43 -5.70
N GLN A 82 10.27 -1.76 -6.67
CA GLN A 82 10.07 -2.33 -8.02
C GLN A 82 11.39 -2.62 -8.73
N GLY A 83 12.40 -1.74 -8.58
CA GLY A 83 13.75 -1.97 -9.12
C GLY A 83 14.50 -3.15 -8.50
N ASN A 84 14.15 -3.55 -7.27
CA ASN A 84 14.73 -4.73 -6.62
C ASN A 84 13.99 -6.03 -6.98
N VAL A 85 12.69 -5.98 -7.28
CA VAL A 85 11.93 -7.14 -7.78
C VAL A 85 12.36 -7.51 -9.20
N ALA A 86 12.63 -6.52 -10.06
CA ALA A 86 13.14 -6.74 -11.43
C ALA A 86 14.64 -7.09 -11.49
N ARG A 87 15.36 -7.09 -10.37
CA ARG A 87 16.78 -7.50 -10.31
C ARG A 87 16.97 -8.93 -9.81
N SER A 88 15.89 -9.62 -9.48
CA SER A 88 15.89 -11.05 -9.16
C SER A 88 15.60 -11.90 -10.41
N ASP A 89 16.06 -11.47 -11.59
CA ASP A 89 15.91 -12.17 -12.87
C ASP A 89 16.84 -13.40 -13.01
N ASN A 90 17.35 -13.94 -11.90
CA ASN A 90 18.17 -15.15 -11.93
C ASN A 90 17.57 -16.35 -11.20
N ASP A 91 16.37 -16.24 -10.61
CA ASP A 91 15.71 -17.38 -9.95
C ASP A 91 14.17 -17.40 -10.08
N ASN A 92 13.57 -16.53 -10.90
CA ASN A 92 12.13 -16.53 -11.11
C ASN A 92 11.76 -17.52 -12.22
N LEU A 93 11.59 -18.80 -11.84
CA LEU A 93 10.70 -19.72 -12.58
C LEU A 93 9.38 -18.98 -12.81
N SER A 94 8.99 -18.82 -14.08
CA SER A 94 7.71 -18.20 -14.41
C SER A 94 6.58 -19.01 -13.77
N ALA A 95 5.47 -18.35 -13.41
CA ALA A 95 4.32 -19.03 -12.82
C ALA A 95 3.83 -20.18 -13.72
N GLU A 96 3.94 -19.99 -15.03
CA GLU A 96 3.63 -20.97 -16.06
C GLU A 96 4.61 -22.16 -16.05
N GLU A 97 5.90 -21.93 -15.82
CA GLU A 97 6.90 -22.99 -15.68
C GLU A 97 6.64 -23.82 -14.42
N LEU A 98 6.30 -23.17 -13.30
CA LEU A 98 5.94 -23.85 -12.05
C LEU A 98 4.67 -24.69 -12.20
N ILE A 99 3.64 -24.17 -12.87
CA ILE A 99 2.41 -24.92 -13.15
C ILE A 99 2.71 -26.14 -14.01
N THR A 100 3.48 -25.97 -15.09
CA THR A 100 3.87 -27.05 -15.99
C THR A 100 4.65 -28.15 -15.26
N GLU A 101 5.55 -27.76 -14.36
CA GLU A 101 6.35 -28.68 -13.54
C GLU A 101 5.47 -29.51 -12.59
N VAL A 102 4.52 -28.86 -11.93
CA VAL A 102 3.59 -29.51 -10.99
C VAL A 102 2.67 -30.49 -11.71
N GLU A 103 2.14 -30.11 -12.88
CA GLU A 103 1.34 -31.00 -13.72
C GLU A 103 2.14 -32.22 -14.17
N GLU A 104 3.41 -32.03 -14.53
CA GLU A 104 4.31 -33.11 -14.94
C GLU A 104 4.61 -34.08 -13.79
N ARG A 105 4.87 -33.56 -12.58
CA ARG A 105 5.07 -34.41 -11.39
C ARG A 105 3.83 -35.24 -11.07
N ASN A 106 2.65 -34.62 -11.12
CA ASN A 106 1.39 -35.31 -10.83
C ASN A 106 1.13 -36.44 -11.83
N ARG A 107 1.39 -36.20 -13.12
CA ARG A 107 1.25 -37.22 -14.15
C ARG A 107 2.22 -38.38 -13.94
N ARG A 108 3.50 -38.10 -13.65
CA ARG A 108 4.49 -39.15 -13.36
C ARG A 108 4.10 -39.96 -12.12
N ALA A 109 3.71 -39.31 -11.04
CA ALA A 109 3.26 -39.98 -9.82
C ALA A 109 2.07 -40.91 -10.09
N TYR A 110 1.11 -40.47 -10.91
CA TYR A 110 -0.02 -41.30 -11.33
C TYR A 110 0.43 -42.55 -12.08
N ASN A 111 1.37 -42.40 -13.02
CA ASN A 111 1.88 -43.53 -13.80
C ASN A 111 2.65 -44.55 -12.96
N LEU A 112 3.45 -44.09 -12.00
CA LEU A 112 4.17 -44.96 -11.06
C LEU A 112 3.20 -45.72 -10.15
N ILE A 113 2.17 -45.05 -9.63
CA ILE A 113 1.26 -45.63 -8.63
C ILE A 113 0.21 -46.53 -9.27
N LEU A 114 -0.48 -46.04 -10.31
CA LEU A 114 -1.62 -46.74 -10.88
C LEU A 114 -1.19 -47.89 -11.81
N PHE A 115 -0.17 -47.65 -12.65
CA PHE A 115 0.30 -48.63 -13.62
C PHE A 115 1.52 -49.40 -13.12
N ASN A 116 1.94 -49.19 -11.86
CA ASN A 116 3.11 -49.81 -11.24
C ASN A 116 4.37 -49.70 -12.13
N LEU A 117 4.50 -48.59 -12.86
CA LEU A 117 5.63 -48.37 -13.74
C LEU A 117 6.86 -47.98 -12.92
N SER A 118 8.02 -48.38 -13.39
CA SER A 118 9.29 -47.89 -12.86
C SER A 118 9.60 -46.51 -13.43
N GLU A 119 10.24 -45.65 -12.63
CA GLU A 119 10.64 -44.31 -13.05
C GLU A 119 11.53 -44.33 -14.31
N SER A 120 11.27 -43.40 -15.23
CA SER A 120 12.00 -43.32 -16.50
C SER A 120 13.42 -42.79 -16.29
N ASP A 121 14.39 -43.48 -16.87
CA ASP A 121 15.82 -43.16 -16.82
C ASP A 121 16.27 -42.22 -17.95
N LYS A 122 15.35 -41.74 -18.79
CA LYS A 122 15.69 -40.91 -19.94
C LYS A 122 16.23 -39.56 -19.50
N GLU A 123 17.12 -38.97 -20.31
CA GLU A 123 17.87 -37.77 -19.93
C GLU A 123 17.03 -36.49 -19.97
N THR A 124 16.04 -36.41 -20.86
CA THR A 124 15.24 -35.21 -21.09
C THR A 124 13.78 -35.47 -20.76
N ASP A 125 13.08 -34.47 -20.22
CA ASP A 125 11.68 -34.61 -19.83
C ASP A 125 10.78 -35.03 -21.00
N VAL A 126 10.98 -34.50 -22.21
CA VAL A 126 10.24 -34.94 -23.40
C VAL A 126 10.35 -36.45 -23.64
N LYS A 127 11.58 -37.00 -23.57
CA LYS A 127 11.81 -38.44 -23.75
C LYS A 127 11.27 -39.28 -22.59
N ARG A 128 11.30 -38.76 -21.35
CA ARG A 128 10.68 -39.42 -20.19
C ARG A 128 9.17 -39.51 -20.38
N ASN A 129 8.57 -38.41 -20.79
CA ASN A 129 7.13 -38.27 -21.02
C ASN A 129 6.62 -39.22 -22.11
N GLU A 130 7.33 -39.28 -23.24
CA GLU A 130 7.03 -40.22 -24.33
C GLU A 130 7.17 -41.68 -23.85
N ASN A 131 8.22 -41.98 -23.08
CA ASN A 131 8.46 -43.32 -22.55
C ASN A 131 7.36 -43.75 -21.56
N ASP A 132 7.00 -42.89 -20.61
CA ASP A 132 5.96 -43.16 -19.61
C ASP A 132 4.60 -43.32 -20.27
N THR A 133 4.27 -42.46 -21.24
CA THR A 133 3.00 -42.53 -21.98
C THR A 133 2.90 -43.82 -22.79
N SER A 134 4.00 -44.22 -23.47
CA SER A 134 4.03 -45.47 -24.23
C SER A 134 3.90 -46.69 -23.33
N ARG A 135 4.56 -46.70 -22.16
CA ARG A 135 4.52 -47.82 -21.21
C ARG A 135 3.17 -47.93 -20.52
N ALA A 136 2.59 -46.81 -20.09
CA ALA A 136 1.24 -46.76 -19.53
C ALA A 136 0.20 -47.26 -20.54
N GLY A 137 0.31 -46.84 -21.80
CA GLY A 137 -0.53 -47.35 -22.89
C GLY A 137 -0.41 -48.86 -23.05
N GLN A 138 0.81 -49.39 -23.07
CA GLN A 138 1.03 -50.84 -23.17
C GLN A 138 0.39 -51.61 -22.01
N THR A 139 0.53 -51.15 -20.76
CA THR A 139 -0.11 -51.80 -19.59
C THR A 139 -1.64 -51.82 -19.67
N ILE A 140 -2.26 -50.77 -20.24
CA ILE A 140 -3.72 -50.72 -20.42
C ILE A 140 -4.19 -51.75 -21.45
N PHE A 141 -3.40 -51.99 -22.52
CA PHE A 141 -3.76 -52.91 -23.60
C PHE A 141 -3.28 -54.36 -23.39
N SER A 142 -2.26 -54.59 -22.55
CA SER A 142 -1.70 -55.93 -22.31
C SER A 142 -2.39 -56.72 -21.19
N GLY A 143 -3.14 -56.06 -20.28
CA GLY A 143 -3.87 -56.75 -19.21
C GLY A 143 -2.98 -57.48 -18.18
N GLU A 144 -1.67 -57.23 -18.19
CA GLU A 144 -0.71 -57.84 -17.26
C GLU A 144 -0.72 -57.08 -15.92
N HIS A 145 -1.76 -57.32 -15.11
CA HIS A 145 -1.63 -57.19 -13.66
C HIS A 145 -0.93 -58.44 -13.12
N GLU A 146 0.39 -58.54 -13.36
CA GLU A 146 1.21 -59.53 -12.67
C GLU A 146 1.34 -59.18 -11.18
N LYS A 147 1.25 -60.25 -10.39
CA LYS A 147 0.96 -60.28 -8.97
C LYS A 147 2.14 -59.76 -8.14
N ILE A 148 1.78 -59.08 -7.04
CA ILE A 148 2.61 -58.66 -5.90
C ILE A 148 3.49 -59.81 -5.41
#